data_AF-A0A960Q2E2-F1
#
_entry.id   AF-A0A960Q2E2-F1
#
_cell.length_a   1.000
_cell.length_b   1.000
_cell.length_c   1.000
_cell.angle_alpha   90.00
_cell.angle_beta   90.00
_cell.angle_gamma   90.00
#
_symmetry.space_group_name_H-M   'P 1'
#
loop_
_entity.id
_entity.type
_entity.pdbx_description
1 polymer ?
#
loop_
_entity_poly.entity_id
_entity_poly.type
_entity_poly.pdbx_seq_one_letter_code
_entity_poly.pdbx_strand_id
1 'polypeptide(L)' 'LSLPFPPLAAPVLSIRWTGPGEALLSWAPVTGATAYTIFAGESPSGPWLPLESVSGTTHGVAVPDESLRFFVVSATQ' A
#
# COMPACT_ATOMS: atom_id res chain seq x y z
N LEU A 1 14.41 22.13 17.65
CA LEU A 1 13.74 20.93 18.20
C LEU A 1 13.10 20.19 17.04
N SER A 2 13.72 19.14 16.50
CA SER A 2 13.03 18.24 15.58
C SER A 2 12.32 17.21 16.44
N LEU A 3 11.00 17.37 16.60
CA LEU A 3 10.20 16.28 17.15
C LEU A 3 10.23 15.18 16.07
N PRO A 4 10.70 13.96 16.37
CA PRO A 4 10.48 12.85 15.46
C PRO A 4 8.95 12.71 15.34
N PHE A 5 8.42 12.99 14.15
CA PHE A 5 7.00 12.77 13.90
C PHE A 5 6.70 11.32 14.29
N PRO A 6 5.63 11.07 15.07
CA PRO A 6 5.29 9.71 15.44
C PRO A 6 5.11 8.89 14.15
N PRO A 7 5.59 7.63 14.13
CA PRO A 7 5.39 6.77 12.96
C PRO A 7 3.88 6.70 12.69
N LEU A 8 3.50 7.02 11.44
CA LEU A 8 2.10 6.97 11.02
C LEU A 8 1.56 5.55 11.25
N ALA A 9 0.30 5.45 11.66
CA ALA A 9 -0.36 4.15 11.80
C ALA A 9 -0.39 3.45 10.44
N ALA A 10 -0.17 2.12 10.45
CA ALA A 10 -0.33 1.33 9.24
C ALA A 10 -1.81 1.37 8.81
N PRO A 11 -2.12 1.78 7.58
CA PRO A 11 -3.48 1.76 7.07
C PRO A 11 -3.99 0.31 6.97
N VAL A 12 -5.28 0.11 7.28
CA VAL A 12 -5.92 -1.20 7.11
C VAL A 12 -6.20 -1.40 5.62
N LEU A 13 -5.44 -2.29 4.98
CA LEU A 13 -5.57 -2.59 3.56
C LEU A 13 -6.58 -3.72 3.29
N SER A 14 -7.45 -3.49 2.32
CA SER A 14 -8.32 -4.49 1.69
C SER A 14 -7.94 -4.65 0.22
N ILE A 15 -7.85 -5.89 -0.22
CA ILE A 15 -7.49 -6.25 -1.60
C ILE A 15 -8.66 -6.98 -2.21
N ARG A 16 -9.10 -6.54 -3.39
CA ARG A 16 -10.10 -7.21 -4.21
C ARG A 16 -9.49 -7.51 -5.58
N TRP A 17 -9.29 -8.79 -5.87
CA TRP A 17 -8.87 -9.21 -7.21
C TRP A 17 -10.03 -9.06 -8.20
N THR A 18 -9.79 -8.34 -9.29
CA THR A 18 -10.78 -8.09 -10.35
C THR A 18 -10.52 -8.93 -11.60
N GLY A 19 -9.30 -9.45 -11.75
CA GLY A 19 -8.89 -10.30 -12.85
C GLY A 19 -7.49 -10.89 -12.63
N PRO A 20 -6.99 -11.69 -13.59
CA PRO A 20 -5.61 -12.19 -13.55
C PRO A 20 -4.64 -11.00 -13.66
N GLY A 21 -3.77 -10.84 -12.66
CA GLY A 21 -2.84 -9.71 -12.59
C GLY A 21 -3.50 -8.36 -12.29
N GLU A 22 -4.78 -8.29 -11.88
CA GLU A 22 -5.44 -7.03 -11.53
C GLU A 22 -6.07 -7.07 -10.15
N ALA A 23 -5.70 -6.10 -9.32
CA ALA A 23 -6.21 -5.95 -7.96
C ALA A 23 -6.66 -4.51 -7.69
N LEU A 24 -7.85 -4.37 -7.11
CA LEU A 24 -8.33 -3.13 -6.51
C LEU A 24 -7.93 -3.11 -5.03
N LEU A 25 -7.08 -2.17 -4.66
CA LEU A 25 -6.66 -1.94 -3.29
C LEU A 25 -7.48 -0.79 -2.71
N SER A 26 -7.96 -0.95 -1.49
CA SER A 26 -8.60 0.10 -0.73
C SER A 26 -8.14 0.07 0.72
N TRP A 27 -7.95 1.23 1.33
CA TRP A 27 -7.46 1.30 2.70
C TRP A 27 -8.08 2.43 3.49
N ALA A 28 -8.05 2.31 4.82
CA ALA A 28 -8.53 3.37 5.70
C ALA A 28 -7.59 4.59 5.65
N PRO A 29 -8.14 5.83 5.58
CA PRO A 29 -7.31 7.03 5.65
C PRO A 29 -6.61 7.12 7.01
N VAL A 30 -5.32 7.46 6.98
CA VAL A 30 -4.49 7.68 8.16
C VAL A 30 -4.42 9.17 8.45
N THR A 31 -4.77 9.57 9.66
CA THR A 31 -4.70 10.98 10.07
C THR A 31 -3.26 11.49 10.01
N GLY A 32 -3.05 12.58 9.27
CA GLY A 32 -1.72 13.17 9.06
C GLY A 32 -0.97 12.65 7.83
N ALA A 33 -1.51 11.67 7.10
CA ALA A 33 -0.91 11.21 5.85
C ALA A 33 -1.25 12.17 4.69
N THR A 34 -0.23 12.55 3.93
CA THR A 34 -0.33 13.34 2.69
C THR A 34 -0.30 12.45 1.44
N ALA A 35 0.31 11.27 1.54
CA ALA A 35 0.36 10.28 0.47
C ALA A 35 0.45 8.84 1.02
N TYR A 36 0.33 7.88 0.13
CA TYR A 36 0.42 6.46 0.41
C TYR A 36 1.28 5.77 -0.63
N THR A 37 2.28 5.02 -0.19
CA THR A 37 3.08 4.18 -1.08
C THR A 37 2.60 2.74 -0.97
N ILE A 38 2.23 2.17 -2.11
CA ILE A 38 1.84 0.77 -2.26
C ILE A 38 3.11 -0.04 -2.49
N PHE A 39 3.27 -1.08 -1.70
CA PHE A 39 4.31 -2.08 -1.84
C PHE A 39 3.67 -3.43 -2.12
N ALA A 40 4.32 -4.25 -2.95
CA ALA A 40 3.92 -5.62 -3.19
C ALA A 40 5.04 -6.58 -2.84
N GLY A 41 4.68 -7.81 -2.46
CA GLY A 41 5.63 -8.85 -2.06
C GLY A 41 5.09 -10.24 -2.36
N GLU A 42 6.01 -11.19 -2.48
CA GLU A 42 5.70 -12.61 -2.69
C GLU A 42 5.36 -13.32 -1.37
N SER A 43 5.68 -12.70 -0.24
CA SER A 43 5.43 -13.23 1.10
C SER A 43 4.88 -12.15 2.04
N PRO A 44 4.15 -12.53 3.11
CA PRO A 44 3.63 -11.58 4.10
C PRO A 44 4.73 -10.96 4.97
N SER A 45 5.96 -11.47 4.89
CA SER A 45 7.15 -10.92 5.55
C SER A 45 8.04 -10.12 4.60
N GLY A 46 7.67 -9.98 3.32
CA GLY A 46 8.49 -9.37 2.29
C GLY A 46 9.47 -10.36 1.62
N PRO A 47 10.41 -9.89 0.79
CA PRO A 47 10.74 -8.48 0.54
C PRO A 47 9.59 -7.71 -0.11
N TRP A 48 9.51 -6.42 0.23
CA TRP A 48 8.49 -5.50 -0.27
C TRP A 48 9.08 -4.60 -1.34
N LEU A 49 8.50 -4.64 -2.53
CA LEU A 49 8.89 -3.82 -3.67
C LEU A 49 7.92 -2.64 -3.79
N PRO A 50 8.40 -1.39 -3.84
CA PRO A 50 7.54 -0.24 -4.07
C PRO A 50 6.94 -0.34 -5.48
N LEU A 51 5.62 -0.24 -5.57
CA LEU A 51 4.90 -0.23 -6.84
C LEU A 51 4.60 1.19 -7.29
N GLU A 52 3.85 1.92 -6.46
CA GLU A 52 3.29 3.22 -6.82
C GLU A 52 3.01 4.06 -5.57
N SER A 53 2.97 5.39 -5.74
CA SER A 53 2.54 6.31 -4.69
C SER A 53 1.30 7.07 -5.12
N VAL A 54 0.29 7.08 -4.26
CA VAL A 54 -1.00 7.69 -4.53
C VAL A 54 -1.46 8.56 -3.37
N SER A 55 -2.28 9.56 -3.64
CA SER A 55 -2.85 10.45 -2.62
C SER A 55 -4.25 10.03 -2.17
N GLY A 56 -4.85 9.05 -2.86
CA GLY A 56 -6.17 8.51 -2.56
C GLY A 56 -6.11 7.35 -1.56
N THR A 57 -7.30 6.84 -1.21
CA THR A 57 -7.48 5.67 -0.33
C THR A 57 -7.97 4.44 -1.09
N THR A 58 -8.03 4.51 -2.42
CA THR A 58 -8.45 3.42 -3.29
C THR A 58 -7.70 3.54 -4.60
N HIS A 59 -7.13 2.44 -5.09
CA HIS A 59 -6.36 2.40 -6.32
C HIS A 59 -6.41 1.03 -6.98
N GLY A 60 -6.54 1.00 -8.30
CA GLY A 60 -6.42 -0.22 -9.09
C GLY A 60 -4.98 -0.42 -9.51
N VAL A 61 -4.39 -1.57 -9.16
CA VAL A 61 -3.03 -1.93 -9.56
C VAL A 61 -3.07 -3.07 -10.57
N ALA A 62 -2.30 -2.92 -11.64
CA ALA A 62 -1.90 -4.03 -12.47
C ALA A 62 -0.64 -4.65 -11.85
N VAL A 63 -0.74 -5.90 -11.43
CA VAL A 63 0.33 -6.67 -10.83
C VAL A 63 1.10 -7.34 -11.97
N PRO A 64 2.32 -6.89 -12.28
CA PRO A 64 3.10 -7.44 -13.40
C PRO A 64 3.50 -8.90 -13.14
N ASP A 65 3.68 -9.26 -11.87
CA ASP A 65 4.09 -10.58 -11.43
C ASP A 65 2.98 -11.23 -10.59
N GLU A 66 2.34 -12.28 -11.10
CA GLU A 66 1.27 -13.00 -10.39
C GLU A 66 1.72 -13.64 -9.06
N SER A 67 3.03 -13.70 -8.80
CA SER A 67 3.62 -14.11 -7.53
C SER A 67 3.45 -13.04 -6.43
N LEU A 68 3.29 -11.77 -6.80
CA LEU A 68 3.08 -10.67 -5.87
C LEU A 68 1.63 -10.66 -5.39
N ARG A 69 1.37 -11.47 -4.36
CA ARG A 69 0.01 -11.63 -3.79
C ARG A 69 -0.20 -10.81 -2.53
N PHE A 70 0.88 -10.36 -1.90
CA PHE A 70 0.82 -9.58 -0.67
C PHE A 70 1.03 -8.12 -1.00
N PHE A 71 0.21 -7.27 -0.42
CA PHE A 71 0.33 -5.82 -0.57
C PHE A 71 0.42 -5.19 0.82
N VAL A 72 1.23 -4.14 0.90
CA VAL A 72 1.36 -3.28 2.08
C VAL A 72 1.22 -1.85 1.60
N VAL A 73 0.47 -1.04 2.33
CA VAL A 73 0.40 0.38 2.07
C VAL A 73 1.06 1.11 3.23
N SER A 74 2.03 1.96 2.93
CA SER A 74 2.65 2.83 3.92
C SER A 74 2.13 4.24 3.74
N ALA A 75 1.65 4.85 4.81
CA ALA A 75 1.26 6.24 4.80
C ALA A 75 2.52 7.12 4.93
N THR A 76 2.58 8.21 4.18
CA THR A 76 3.65 9.21 4.21
C THR A 76 3.03 10.57 4.52
N GLN A 77 3.79 11.44 5.18
CA GLN A 77 3.41 12.82 5.49
C GLN A 77 4.35 13.79 4.79
#